data_AF-A0A1G3KWB8-F1
#
_entry.id   AF-A0A1G3KWB8-F1
#
_cell.length_a   1.000
_cell.length_b   1.000
_cell.length_c   1.000
_cell.angle_alpha   90.00
_cell.angle_beta   90.00
_cell.angle_gamma   90.00
#
_symmetry.space_group_name_H-M   'P 1'
#
loop_
_entity.id
_entity.type
_entity.pdbx_description
1 polymer ?
#
loop_
_entity_poly.entity_id
_entity_poly.type
_entity_poly.pdbx_seq_one_letter_code
_entity_poly.pdbx_strand_id
1 'polypeptide(L)' 'VSKKVGNAVTRNRMKRRFRELARAALPESGISGADHVLIGRPGGNDILFAELGEHLDSALKRAAKKLAAKA' A
#
# COMPACT_ATOMS: atom_id res chain seq x y z
N VAL A 1 -7.01 7.51 1.05
CA VAL A 1 -6.24 8.66 0.50
C VAL A 1 -6.90 9.95 0.95
N SER A 2 -6.18 10.81 1.67
CA SER A 2 -6.75 12.02 2.28
C SER A 2 -6.93 13.16 1.28
N LYS A 3 -7.72 14.18 1.65
CA LYS A 3 -7.88 15.43 0.87
C LYS A 3 -6.55 16.18 0.69
N LYS A 4 -5.60 16.01 1.61
CA LYS A 4 -4.26 16.63 1.57
C LYS A 4 -3.38 16.15 0.41
N VAL A 5 -3.72 15.02 -0.23
CA VAL A 5 -2.94 14.47 -1.36
C VAL A 5 -3.16 15.26 -2.65
N GLY A 6 -4.28 15.98 -2.79
CA GLY A 6 -4.57 16.79 -3.96
C GLY A 6 -6.02 16.63 -4.44
N ASN A 7 -6.23 16.98 -5.71
CA ASN A 7 -7.56 16.98 -6.34
C ASN A 7 -8.15 15.55 -6.47
N ALA A 8 -9.40 15.47 -6.94
CA ALA A 8 -10.09 14.19 -7.10
C ALA A 8 -9.34 13.22 -8.05
N VAL A 9 -8.78 13.73 -9.15
CA VAL A 9 -8.06 12.94 -10.15
C VAL A 9 -6.79 12.33 -9.57
N THR A 10 -5.96 13.13 -8.89
CA THR A 10 -4.73 12.70 -8.21
C THR A 10 -5.04 11.63 -7.16
N ARG A 11 -6.06 11.84 -6.33
CA ARG A 11 -6.48 10.84 -5.32
C ARG A 11 -7.00 9.55 -5.97
N ASN A 12 -7.76 9.65 -7.06
CA ASN A 12 -8.31 8.51 -7.77
C ASN A 12 -7.22 7.70 -8.48
N ARG A 13 -6.22 8.36 -9.07
CA ARG A 13 -5.02 7.72 -9.62
C ARG A 13 -4.31 6.88 -8.56
N MET A 14 -4.05 7.47 -7.39
CA MET A 14 -3.41 6.76 -6.27
C MET A 14 -4.25 5.55 -5.81
N LYS A 15 -5.57 5.71 -5.65
CA LYS A 15 -6.48 4.60 -5.29
C LYS A 15 -6.50 3.49 -6.35
N ARG A 16 -6.34 3.81 -7.65
CA ARG A 16 -6.24 2.80 -8.71
C ARG A 16 -4.91 2.04 -8.59
N ARG A 17 -3.80 2.75 -8.45
CA ARG A 17 -2.47 2.15 -8.27
C ARG A 17 -2.42 1.21 -7.07
N PHE A 18 -2.96 1.64 -5.93
CA PHE A 18 -2.99 0.80 -4.72
C PHE A 18 -3.85 -0.44 -4.86
N ARG A 19 -4.99 -0.35 -5.55
CA ARG A 19 -5.83 -1.53 -5.81
C ARG A 19 -5.10 -2.54 -6.69
N GLU A 20 -4.35 -2.06 -7.68
CA GLU A 20 -3.57 -2.94 -8.55
C GLU A 20 -2.45 -3.64 -7.79
N LEU A 21 -1.67 -2.88 -7.01
CA LEU A 21 -0.62 -3.45 -6.16
C LEU A 21 -1.17 -4.45 -5.15
N ALA A 22 -2.30 -4.13 -4.52
CA ALA A 22 -2.94 -5.03 -3.56
C ALA A 22 -3.43 -6.33 -4.23
N ARG A 23 -4.01 -6.25 -5.43
CA ARG A 23 -4.45 -7.43 -6.19
C ARG A 23 -3.29 -8.36 -6.54
N ALA A 24 -2.15 -7.79 -6.92
CA ALA A 24 -0.97 -8.58 -7.26
C ALA A 24 -0.29 -9.17 -6.01
N ALA A 25 -0.08 -8.35 -4.97
CA ALA A 25 0.79 -8.74 -3.85
C ALA A 25 0.07 -9.46 -2.69
N LEU A 26 -1.19 -9.13 -2.38
CA LEU A 26 -1.86 -9.69 -1.20
C LEU A 26 -2.14 -11.20 -1.28
N PRO A 27 -2.44 -11.81 -2.44
CA PRO A 27 -2.60 -13.25 -2.53
C PRO A 27 -1.33 -14.03 -2.14
N GLU A 28 -0.15 -13.49 -2.44
CA GLU A 28 1.13 -14.17 -2.22
C GLU A 28 1.81 -13.77 -0.91
N SER A 29 1.79 -12.47 -0.59
CA SER A 29 2.57 -11.88 0.51
C SER A 29 1.69 -11.21 1.59
N GLY A 30 0.37 -11.31 1.46
CA GLY A 30 -0.56 -10.81 2.46
C GLY A 30 -0.47 -11.60 3.77
N ILE A 31 -0.80 -10.93 4.87
CA ILE A 31 -0.83 -11.53 6.20
C ILE A 31 -2.18 -12.18 6.42
N SER A 32 -2.21 -13.52 6.52
CA SER A 32 -3.46 -14.26 6.77
C SER A 32 -4.10 -13.84 8.08
N GLY A 33 -5.44 -13.69 8.08
CA GLY A 33 -6.21 -13.26 9.26
C GLY A 33 -6.11 -11.77 9.59
N ALA A 34 -5.50 -10.95 8.73
CA ALA A 34 -5.37 -9.50 8.93
C ALA A 34 -6.03 -8.66 7.83
N ASP A 35 -6.70 -7.58 8.23
CA ASP A 35 -7.19 -6.54 7.31
C ASP A 35 -6.05 -5.61 6.87
N HIS A 36 -5.89 -5.45 5.57
CA HIS A 36 -4.83 -4.62 4.98
C HIS A 36 -5.36 -3.24 4.58
N VAL A 37 -4.94 -2.20 5.32
CA VAL A 37 -5.33 -0.80 5.03
C VAL A 37 -4.15 -0.02 4.46
N LEU A 38 -4.27 0.42 3.21
CA LEU A 38 -3.24 1.22 2.51
C LEU A 38 -3.52 2.72 2.65
N ILE A 39 -2.59 3.46 3.25
CA ILE A 39 -2.71 4.90 3.48
C ILE A 39 -1.83 5.68 2.49
N GLY A 40 -2.48 6.39 1.57
CA GLY A 40 -1.80 7.26 0.61
C GLY A 40 -1.42 8.59 1.23
N ARG A 41 -0.12 8.93 1.16
CA ARG A 41 0.46 10.21 1.61
C ARG A 41 0.75 11.13 0.41
N PRO A 42 0.84 12.45 0.63
CA PRO A 42 1.30 13.38 -0.42
C PRO A 42 2.63 12.92 -1.04
N GLY A 43 2.82 13.15 -2.33
CA GLY A 43 4.00 12.68 -3.09
C GLY A 43 3.91 11.24 -3.60
N GLY A 44 2.99 10.41 -3.10
CA GLY A 44 2.93 9.00 -3.48
C GLY A 44 2.55 8.71 -4.94
N ASN A 45 2.06 9.71 -5.70
CA ASN A 45 1.82 9.56 -7.13
C ASN A 45 3.07 9.84 -7.98
N ASP A 46 4.07 10.52 -7.42
CA ASP A 46 5.29 10.92 -8.12
C ASP A 46 6.30 9.77 -8.17
N ILE A 47 6.13 8.78 -7.28
CA ILE A 47 6.89 7.52 -7.25
C ILE A 47 6.51 6.66 -8.45
N LEU A 48 7.46 5.90 -9.01
CA LEU A 48 7.19 4.96 -10.10
C LEU A 48 6.34 3.77 -9.63
N PHE A 49 5.62 3.11 -10.56
CA PHE A 49 4.74 2.00 -10.17
C PHE A 49 5.50 0.78 -9.67
N ALA A 50 6.63 0.45 -10.31
CA ALA A 50 7.51 -0.63 -9.87
C ALA A 50 8.03 -0.39 -8.44
N GLU A 51 8.54 0.82 -8.17
CA GLU A 51 9.03 1.21 -6.84
C GLU A 51 7.93 1.13 -5.76
N LEU A 52 6.68 1.47 -6.08
CA LEU A 52 5.57 1.29 -5.13
C LEU A 52 5.34 -0.19 -4.76
N GLY A 53 5.64 -1.13 -5.66
CA GLY A 53 5.60 -2.56 -5.36
C GLY A 53 6.64 -2.96 -4.34
N GLU A 54 7.87 -2.50 -4.50
CA GLU A 54 8.97 -2.73 -3.55
C GLU A 54 8.67 -2.13 -2.17
N HIS A 55 8.07 -0.93 -2.15
CA HIS A 55 7.61 -0.31 -0.91
C HIS A 55 6.50 -1.13 -0.23
N LEU A 56 5.57 -1.70 -0.99
CA LEU A 56 4.51 -2.55 -0.44
C LEU A 56 5.08 -3.84 0.15
N ASP A 57 5.96 -4.53 -0.56
CA ASP A 57 6.62 -5.75 -0.07
C ASP A 57 7.41 -5.48 1.23
N SER A 58 8.21 -4.41 1.23
CA SER A 58 8.94 -3.96 2.41
C SER A 58 8.02 -3.65 3.60
N ALA A 59 6.85 -3.05 3.33
CA ALA A 59 5.86 -2.75 4.35
C ALA A 59 5.18 -4.01 4.91
N LEU A 60 4.84 -4.98 4.05
CA LEU A 60 4.25 -6.26 4.45
C LEU A 60 5.21 -7.06 5.33
N LYS A 61 6.48 -7.18 4.94
CA LYS A 61 7.54 -7.83 5.75
C LYS A 61 7.67 -7.20 7.14
N ARG A 62 7.65 -5.86 7.20
CA ARG A 62 7.69 -5.12 8.48
C ARG A 62 6.43 -5.35 9.32
N ALA A 63 5.25 -5.36 8.69
CA ALA A 63 3.99 -5.62 9.37
C ALA A 63 3.93 -7.04 9.95
N ALA A 64 4.36 -8.05 9.18
CA ALA A 64 4.43 -9.44 9.61
C ALA A 64 5.35 -9.60 10.83
N LYS A 65 6.55 -9.01 10.79
CA LYS A 65 7.48 -9.01 11.93
C LYS A 65 6.86 -8.37 13.18
N LYS A 66 6.17 -7.25 13.01
CA LYS A 66 5.53 -6.54 14.13
C LYS A 66 4.36 -7.32 14.73
N LEU A 67 3.60 -8.03 13.90
CA LEU A 67 2.52 -8.89 14.36
C LEU A 67 3.06 -10.09 15.14
N ALA A 68 4.12 -10.74 14.62
CA ALA A 68 4.79 -11.85 15.28
C ALA A 68 5.39 -11.47 16.64
N ALA A 69 5.94 -10.26 16.77
CA ALA A 69 6.47 -9.76 18.04
C ALA A 69 5.41 -9.36 19.07
N LYS A 70 4.14 -9.28 18.67
CA LYS A 70 3.01 -8.91 19.53
C LYS A 70 2.21 -10.13 20.02
N ALA A 71 2.35 -11.26 19.33
CA ALA A 71 1.82 -12.56 19.77
C ALA A 71 2.71 -13.13 20.88
#